data_AF-F2U0W0-F1
#
_entry.id   AF-F2U0W0-F1
#
_cell.length_a   1.000
_cell.length_b   1.000
_cell.length_c   1.000
_cell.angle_alpha   90.00
_cell.angle_beta   90.00
_cell.angle_gamma   90.00
#
_symmetry.space_group_name_H-M   'P 1'
#
loop_
_entity.id
_entity.type
_entity.pdbx_description
1 polymer ?
#
loop_
_entity_poly.entity_id
_entity_poly.type
_entity_poly.pdbx_seq_one_letter_code
_entity_poly.pdbx_strand_id
1 'polypeptide(L)'
;MAEGEEAAAAEAATAAKVAELEGFVANKLHVDRSRLLKQRDEITTEMSDYHKLKDMIQTVLQEGARKELRTKVDLGHAFFCQADIPNTERIYVHVGFGFHVEFTLPEAKAFIDKRITFLERRCADTRDKLAEVNALIKLVMEALREIQRLGSLPSA
;
A
#
# COMPACT_ATOMS: atom_id res chain seq x y z
N MET A 1 0.83 -9.89 -57.65
CA MET A 1 1.03 -11.04 -56.73
C MET A 1 2.00 -10.73 -55.59
N ALA A 2 2.93 -9.78 -55.72
CA ALA A 2 3.83 -9.38 -54.62
C ALA A 2 3.17 -8.50 -53.52
N GLU A 3 2.20 -7.64 -53.87
CA GLU A 3 1.57 -6.70 -52.91
C GLU A 3 0.67 -7.37 -51.86
N GLY A 4 0.13 -8.57 -52.15
CA GLY A 4 -0.72 -9.31 -51.20
C GLY A 4 0.06 -10.02 -50.09
N GLU A 5 1.34 -10.31 -50.32
CA GLU A 5 2.21 -11.01 -49.36
C GLU A 5 2.83 -10.03 -48.35
N GLU A 6 3.11 -8.80 -48.79
CA GLU A 6 3.65 -7.72 -47.94
C GLU A 6 2.60 -7.14 -46.98
N ALA A 7 1.33 -7.04 -47.41
CA ALA A 7 0.21 -6.64 -46.55
C ALA A 7 -0.08 -7.68 -45.45
N ALA A 8 -0.03 -8.97 -45.78
CA ALA A 8 -0.23 -10.06 -44.82
C ALA A 8 0.91 -10.16 -43.79
N ALA A 9 2.15 -9.88 -44.21
CA ALA A 9 3.30 -9.82 -43.31
C ALA A 9 3.24 -8.63 -42.33
N ALA A 10 2.75 -7.48 -42.78
CA ALA A 10 2.56 -6.29 -41.94
C ALA A 10 1.43 -6.48 -40.91
N GLU A 11 0.33 -7.14 -41.30
CA GLU A 11 -0.78 -7.46 -40.40
C GLU A 11 -0.36 -8.48 -39.31
N ALA A 12 0.40 -9.51 -39.70
CA ALA A 12 0.97 -10.49 -38.76
C ALA A 12 1.97 -9.87 -37.77
N ALA A 13 2.82 -8.94 -38.23
CA ALA A 13 3.73 -8.19 -37.36
C ALA A 13 2.99 -7.27 -36.37
N THR A 14 1.88 -6.66 -36.80
CA THR A 14 1.01 -5.83 -35.96
C THR A 14 0.31 -6.65 -34.89
N ALA A 15 -0.23 -7.82 -35.25
CA ALA A 15 -0.84 -8.76 -34.30
C ALA A 15 0.15 -9.27 -33.25
N ALA A 16 1.39 -9.58 -33.64
CA ALA A 16 2.44 -9.97 -32.70
C ALA A 16 2.77 -8.85 -31.71
N LYS A 17 2.83 -7.60 -32.16
CA LYS A 17 3.11 -6.45 -31.28
C LYS A 17 1.96 -6.14 -30.33
N VAL A 18 0.72 -6.31 -30.78
CA VAL A 18 -0.48 -6.22 -29.93
C VAL A 18 -0.43 -7.26 -28.81
N ALA A 19 -0.14 -8.52 -29.13
CA ALA A 19 -0.03 -9.59 -28.14
C ALA A 19 1.11 -9.34 -27.12
N GLU A 20 2.24 -8.78 -27.57
CA GLU A 20 3.34 -8.38 -26.67
C GLU A 20 2.92 -7.28 -25.69
N LEU A 21 2.19 -6.26 -26.17
CA LEU A 21 1.70 -5.15 -25.37
C LEU A 21 0.60 -5.59 -24.38
N GLU A 22 -0.33 -6.45 -24.80
CA GLU A 22 -1.32 -7.08 -23.92
C GLU A 22 -0.62 -7.90 -22.82
N GLY A 23 0.40 -8.68 -23.21
CA GLY A 23 1.25 -9.41 -22.26
C GLY A 23 1.99 -8.50 -21.29
N PHE A 24 2.47 -7.34 -21.75
CA PHE A 24 3.12 -6.34 -20.88
C PHE A 24 2.16 -5.74 -19.85
N VAL A 25 0.94 -5.39 -20.27
CA VAL A 25 -0.10 -4.88 -19.37
C VAL A 25 -0.47 -5.93 -18.33
N ALA A 26 -0.74 -7.17 -18.77
CA ALA A 26 -1.19 -8.25 -17.90
C ALA A 26 -0.11 -8.72 -16.93
N ASN A 27 1.09 -9.01 -17.43
CA ASN A 27 2.13 -9.70 -16.65
C ASN A 27 3.01 -8.75 -15.85
N LYS A 28 3.06 -7.46 -16.22
CA LYS A 28 3.91 -6.48 -15.54
C LYS A 28 3.09 -5.37 -14.88
N LEU A 29 2.34 -4.58 -15.65
CA LEU A 29 1.69 -3.38 -15.09
C LEU A 29 0.62 -3.71 -14.05
N HIS A 30 -0.20 -4.74 -14.28
CA HIS A 30 -1.18 -5.18 -13.29
C HIS A 30 -0.53 -5.76 -12.03
N VAL A 31 0.56 -6.51 -12.17
CA VAL A 31 1.32 -7.05 -11.04
C VAL A 31 1.97 -5.92 -10.23
N ASP A 32 2.59 -4.95 -10.90
CA ASP A 32 3.20 -3.78 -10.27
C ASP A 32 2.15 -2.94 -9.53
N ARG A 33 0.99 -2.70 -10.15
CA ARG A 33 -0.16 -2.03 -9.51
C ARG A 33 -0.62 -2.78 -8.26
N SER A 34 -0.78 -4.10 -8.35
CA SER A 34 -1.19 -4.94 -7.21
C SER A 34 -0.18 -4.88 -6.06
N ARG A 35 1.12 -4.93 -6.37
CA ARG A 35 2.20 -4.77 -5.38
C ARG A 35 2.13 -3.41 -4.69
N LEU A 36 1.96 -2.33 -5.44
CA LEU A 36 1.87 -0.98 -4.87
C LEU A 36 0.62 -0.80 -4.00
N LEU A 37 -0.51 -1.40 -4.37
CA LEU A 37 -1.72 -1.40 -3.54
C LEU A 37 -1.49 -2.12 -2.21
N LYS A 38 -0.88 -3.31 -2.23
CA LYS A 38 -0.52 -4.04 -1.00
C LYS A 38 0.41 -3.22 -0.10
N GLN A 39 1.44 -2.60 -0.66
CA GLN A 39 2.36 -1.73 0.08
C GLN A 39 1.63 -0.54 0.73
N ARG A 40 0.71 0.09 0.01
CA ARG A 40 -0.12 1.18 0.56
C ARG A 40 -0.99 0.67 1.71
N ASP A 41 -1.59 -0.50 1.58
CA ASP A 41 -2.49 -1.06 2.59
C ASP A 41 -1.71 -1.43 3.86
N GLU A 42 -0.50 -1.97 3.73
CA GLU A 42 0.43 -2.21 4.84
C GLU A 42 0.79 -0.90 5.57
N ILE A 43 1.19 0.15 4.83
CA ILE A 43 1.50 1.47 5.40
C ILE A 43 0.30 2.06 6.13
N THR A 44 -0.90 1.93 5.55
CA THR A 44 -2.14 2.46 6.13
C THR A 44 -2.53 1.71 7.41
N THR A 45 -2.33 0.40 7.44
CA THR A 45 -2.55 -0.42 8.63
C THR A 45 -1.58 -0.01 9.74
N GLU A 46 -0.28 0.11 9.41
CA GLU A 46 0.73 0.56 10.37
C GLU A 46 0.41 1.96 10.93
N MET A 47 -0.01 2.91 10.08
CA MET A 47 -0.45 4.24 10.53
C MET A 47 -1.66 4.16 11.49
N SER A 48 -2.66 3.33 11.17
CA SER A 48 -3.84 3.14 12.01
C SER A 48 -3.48 2.62 13.40
N ASP A 49 -2.53 1.68 13.49
CA ASP A 49 -2.07 1.14 14.77
C ASP A 49 -1.32 2.19 15.60
N TYR A 50 -0.50 3.04 14.96
CA TYR A 50 0.12 4.17 15.63
C TYR A 50 -0.88 5.22 16.12
N HIS A 51 -1.95 5.49 15.36
CA HIS A 51 -3.02 6.37 15.82
C HIS A 51 -3.73 5.82 17.06
N LYS A 52 -4.11 4.53 17.04
CA LYS A 52 -4.70 3.87 18.22
C LYS A 52 -3.79 3.94 19.44
N LEU A 53 -2.48 3.71 19.26
CA LEU A 53 -1.49 3.81 20.33
C LEU A 53 -1.39 5.23 20.88
N LYS A 54 -1.37 6.24 20.01
CA LYS A 54 -1.35 7.65 20.41
C LYS A 54 -2.58 8.04 21.22
N ASP A 55 -3.77 7.61 20.77
CA ASP A 55 -5.03 7.87 21.48
C ASP A 55 -5.03 7.19 22.86
N MET A 56 -4.53 5.95 22.94
CA MET A 56 -4.38 5.23 24.21
C MET A 56 -3.43 5.97 25.17
N ILE A 57 -2.27 6.41 24.70
CA ILE A 57 -1.30 7.19 25.50
C ILE A 57 -1.95 8.49 26.00
N GLN A 58 -2.71 9.16 25.16
CA GLN A 58 -3.37 10.41 25.52
C GLN A 58 -4.44 10.20 26.59
N THR A 59 -5.25 9.14 26.49
CA THR A 59 -6.23 8.77 27.53
C THR A 59 -5.54 8.49 28.87
N VAL A 60 -4.45 7.70 28.86
CA VAL A 60 -3.69 7.38 30.08
C VAL A 60 -3.08 8.64 30.72
N LEU A 61 -2.59 9.59 29.90
CA LEU A 61 -2.07 10.88 30.40
C LEU A 61 -3.18 11.75 31.00
N GLN A 62 -4.36 11.80 30.38
CA GLN A 62 -5.49 12.62 30.83
C GLN A 62 -6.15 12.10 32.11
N GLU A 63 -6.23 10.79 32.29
CA GLU A 63 -6.76 10.16 33.50
C GLU A 63 -5.82 10.27 34.72
N GLY A 64 -4.71 10.98 34.54
CA GLY A 64 -3.72 11.28 35.58
C GLY A 64 -2.92 10.05 35.94
N ALA A 65 -2.08 9.57 34.99
CA ALA A 65 -1.05 8.53 35.15
C ALA A 65 -1.19 7.74 36.46
N ARG A 66 -2.28 6.97 36.57
CA ARG A 66 -2.51 6.18 37.78
C ARG A 66 -1.34 5.21 37.87
N LYS A 67 -0.68 5.17 39.03
CA LYS A 67 0.39 4.18 39.26
C LYS A 67 -0.10 2.77 38.91
N GLU A 68 -1.38 2.49 39.17
CA GLU A 68 -2.00 1.21 38.89
C GLU A 68 -3.18 1.33 37.92
N LEU A 69 -3.16 0.54 36.84
CA LEU A 69 -4.25 0.45 35.85
C LEU A 69 -4.76 -0.98 35.75
N ARG A 70 -6.04 -1.18 36.05
CA ARG A 70 -6.73 -2.46 35.92
C ARG A 70 -7.47 -2.52 34.60
N THR A 71 -7.07 -3.42 33.71
CA THR A 71 -7.63 -3.54 32.35
C THR A 71 -8.01 -4.99 32.03
N LYS A 72 -8.82 -5.18 30.98
CA LYS A 72 -9.09 -6.50 30.41
C LYS A 72 -8.33 -6.62 29.09
N VAL A 73 -7.49 -7.65 28.99
CA VAL A 73 -6.68 -7.95 27.80
C VAL A 73 -7.27 -9.14 27.08
N ASP A 74 -7.43 -9.05 25.77
CA ASP A 74 -7.82 -10.16 24.91
C ASP A 74 -6.62 -11.10 24.69
N LEU A 75 -6.81 -12.39 24.94
CA LEU A 75 -5.84 -13.47 24.73
C LEU A 75 -6.10 -14.23 23.42
N GLY A 76 -7.17 -13.89 22.69
CA GLY A 76 -7.58 -14.48 21.42
C GLY A 76 -8.97 -15.11 21.46
N HIS A 77 -9.65 -15.18 20.30
CA HIS A 77 -11.01 -15.74 20.16
C HIS A 77 -12.03 -15.15 21.17
N ALA A 78 -11.91 -13.86 21.49
CA ALA A 78 -12.73 -13.17 22.48
C ALA A 78 -12.59 -13.74 23.91
N PHE A 79 -11.41 -14.27 24.25
CA PHE A 79 -11.08 -14.72 25.60
C PHE A 79 -10.34 -13.61 26.34
N PHE A 80 -10.97 -13.03 27.38
CA PHE A 80 -10.43 -11.86 28.08
C PHE A 80 -9.90 -12.24 29.47
N CYS A 81 -8.72 -11.73 29.81
CA CYS A 81 -8.12 -11.85 31.14
C CYS A 81 -8.02 -10.47 31.81
N GLN A 82 -8.13 -10.43 33.14
CA GLN A 82 -7.91 -9.21 33.90
C GLN A 82 -6.42 -9.03 34.17
N ALA A 83 -5.89 -7.86 33.80
CA ALA A 83 -4.50 -7.50 34.00
C ALA A 83 -4.42 -6.26 34.91
N ASP A 84 -3.56 -6.34 35.91
CA ASP A 84 -3.23 -5.23 36.80
C ASP A 84 -1.83 -4.71 36.40
N ILE A 85 -1.78 -3.47 35.92
CA ILE A 85 -0.57 -2.80 35.45
C ILE A 85 -0.01 -1.96 36.61
N PRO A 86 1.18 -2.27 37.15
CA PRO A 86 1.71 -1.62 38.35
C PRO A 86 2.45 -0.28 38.07
N ASN A 87 2.72 0.03 36.80
CA ASN A 87 3.28 1.31 36.38
C ASN A 87 2.80 1.65 34.96
N THR A 88 2.17 2.82 34.80
CA THR A 88 1.68 3.31 33.50
C THR A 88 2.58 4.37 32.86
N GLU A 89 3.68 4.76 33.50
CA GLU A 89 4.58 5.81 33.02
C GLU A 89 5.43 5.40 31.81
N ARG A 90 5.59 4.08 31.61
CA ARG A 90 6.45 3.49 30.59
C ARG A 90 5.71 2.47 29.75
N ILE A 91 6.01 2.44 28.47
CA ILE A 91 5.45 1.49 27.51
C ILE A 91 6.54 0.93 26.61
N TYR A 92 6.33 -0.29 26.11
CA TYR A 92 7.17 -0.87 25.08
C TYR A 92 6.58 -0.56 23.71
N VAL A 93 7.38 0.08 22.85
CA VAL A 93 7.00 0.36 21.46
C VAL A 93 7.87 -0.47 20.53
N HIS A 94 7.24 -1.17 19.60
CA HIS A 94 7.95 -1.90 18.55
C HIS A 94 8.55 -0.92 17.54
N VAL A 95 9.88 -0.90 17.42
CA VAL A 95 10.62 0.02 16.53
C VAL A 95 11.05 -0.63 15.22
N GLY A 96 10.86 -1.94 15.08
CA GLY A 96 11.21 -2.71 13.88
C GLY A 96 12.16 -3.88 14.17
N PHE A 97 12.28 -4.80 13.21
CA PHE A 97 13.17 -5.96 13.28
C PHE A 97 13.01 -6.83 14.55
N GLY A 98 11.81 -6.83 15.15
CA GLY A 98 11.53 -7.58 16.39
C GLY A 98 11.99 -6.87 17.66
N PHE A 99 12.55 -5.67 17.57
CA PHE A 99 13.00 -4.90 18.73
C PHE A 99 11.86 -4.05 19.31
N HIS A 100 11.80 -4.08 20.64
CA HIS A 100 10.90 -3.26 21.44
C HIS A 100 11.75 -2.38 22.35
N VAL A 101 11.45 -1.09 22.34
CA VAL A 101 12.15 -0.10 23.16
C VAL A 101 11.19 0.40 24.23
N GLU A 102 11.67 0.48 25.46
CA GLU A 102 10.95 1.09 26.56
C GLU A 102 11.01 2.62 26.44
N PHE A 103 9.85 3.26 26.35
CA PHE A 103 9.69 4.71 26.28
C PHE A 103 8.88 5.22 27.45
N THR A 104 9.16 6.44 27.90
CA THR A 104 8.18 7.21 28.67
C THR A 104 7.02 7.66 27.78
N LEU A 105 5.84 7.92 28.36
CA LEU A 105 4.68 8.39 27.59
C LEU A 105 4.96 9.62 26.69
N PRO A 106 5.69 10.66 27.15
CA PRO A 106 6.03 11.80 26.29
C PRO A 106 7.00 11.45 25.15
N GLU A 107 8.00 10.60 25.42
CA GLU A 107 8.96 10.15 24.39
C GLU A 107 8.26 9.28 23.34
N ALA A 108 7.37 8.38 23.76
CA ALA A 108 6.58 7.56 22.87
C ALA A 108 5.71 8.42 21.96
N LYS A 109 5.03 9.43 22.50
CA LYS A 109 4.23 10.37 21.70
C LYS A 109 5.09 11.07 20.64
N ALA A 110 6.26 11.58 21.02
CA ALA A 110 7.17 12.25 20.09
C ALA A 110 7.73 11.29 19.01
N PHE A 111 7.99 10.04 19.37
CA PHE A 111 8.39 8.99 18.42
C PHE A 111 7.27 8.68 17.43
N ILE A 112 6.04 8.47 17.92
CA ILE A 112 4.86 8.15 17.11
C ILE A 112 4.57 9.27 16.12
N ASP A 113 4.62 10.53 16.56
CA ASP A 113 4.39 11.68 15.67
C ASP A 113 5.39 11.69 14.50
N LYS A 114 6.68 11.48 14.78
CA LYS A 114 7.72 11.37 13.74
C LYS A 114 7.46 10.18 12.81
N ARG A 115 7.02 9.05 13.36
CA ARG A 115 6.77 7.82 12.61
C ARG A 115 5.56 7.98 11.68
N ILE A 116 4.48 8.60 12.15
CA ILE A 116 3.30 8.92 11.34
C ILE A 116 3.70 9.83 10.18
N THR A 117 4.41 10.93 10.42
CA THR A 117 4.88 11.82 9.34
C THR A 117 5.75 11.10 8.31
N PHE A 118 6.58 10.16 8.74
CA PHE A 118 7.36 9.31 7.82
C PHE A 118 6.48 8.40 6.97
N LEU A 119 5.48 7.76 7.58
CA LEU A 119 4.54 6.87 6.88
C LEU A 119 3.63 7.65 5.92
N GLU A 120 3.19 8.85 6.28
CA GLU A 120 2.41 9.75 5.42
C GLU A 120 3.18 10.09 4.13
N ARG A 121 4.48 10.42 4.26
CA ARG A 121 5.34 10.67 3.09
C ARG A 121 5.46 9.43 2.20
N ARG A 122 5.69 8.25 2.78
CA ARG A 122 5.74 6.99 2.01
C ARG A 122 4.41 6.66 1.34
N CYS A 123 3.30 6.99 1.99
CA CYS A 123 1.97 6.82 1.42
C CYS A 123 1.77 7.75 0.22
N ALA A 124 2.22 9.01 0.31
CA ALA A 124 2.22 9.94 -0.81
C ALA A 124 3.08 9.44 -2.00
N ASP A 125 4.31 9.00 -1.74
CA ASP A 125 5.19 8.45 -2.79
C ASP A 125 4.57 7.22 -3.49
N THR A 126 3.89 6.36 -2.72
CA THR A 126 3.21 5.17 -3.25
C THR A 126 1.99 5.56 -4.06
N ARG A 127 1.27 6.60 -3.65
CA ARG A 127 0.13 7.15 -4.38
C ARG A 127 0.56 7.72 -5.73
N ASP A 128 1.67 8.43 -5.79
CA ASP A 128 2.19 9.00 -7.04
C ASP A 128 2.60 7.90 -8.01
N LYS A 129 3.33 6.89 -7.54
CA LYS A 129 3.68 5.70 -8.34
C LYS A 129 2.45 4.95 -8.83
N LEU A 130 1.40 4.82 -8.00
CA LEU A 130 0.14 4.23 -8.42
C LEU A 130 -0.52 5.05 -9.53
N ALA A 131 -0.48 6.38 -9.45
CA ALA A 131 -1.02 7.26 -10.48
C ALA A 131 -0.27 7.08 -11.81
N GLU A 132 1.06 7.02 -11.78
CA GLU A 132 1.91 6.76 -12.95
C GLU A 132 1.57 5.41 -13.61
N VAL A 133 1.52 4.33 -12.85
CA VAL A 133 1.20 2.99 -13.38
C VAL A 133 -0.22 2.97 -13.95
N ASN A 134 -1.19 3.60 -13.29
CA ASN A 134 -2.56 3.67 -13.81
C ASN A 134 -2.66 4.50 -15.10
N ALA A 135 -1.90 5.59 -15.21
CA ALA A 135 -1.83 6.39 -16.43
C ALA A 135 -1.21 5.59 -17.58
N LEU A 136 -0.12 4.86 -17.31
CA LEU A 136 0.54 4.02 -18.30
C LEU A 136 -0.38 2.88 -18.78
N ILE A 137 -1.10 2.21 -17.87
CA ILE A 137 -2.08 1.19 -18.25
C ILE A 137 -3.14 1.79 -19.19
N LYS A 138 -3.70 2.96 -18.84
CA LYS A 138 -4.70 3.63 -19.68
C LYS A 138 -4.16 3.97 -21.06
N LEU A 139 -2.94 4.52 -21.12
CA LEU A 139 -2.29 4.87 -22.38
C LEU A 139 -2.09 3.66 -23.28
N VAL A 140 -1.55 2.56 -22.76
CA VAL A 140 -1.30 1.35 -23.54
C VAL A 140 -2.61 0.73 -24.02
N MET A 141 -3.64 0.69 -23.16
CA MET A 141 -4.95 0.16 -23.54
C MET A 141 -5.63 1.00 -24.63
N GLU A 142 -5.47 2.32 -24.61
CA GLU A 142 -6.03 3.18 -25.66
C GLU A 142 -5.25 3.03 -26.99
N ALA A 143 -3.92 2.97 -26.92
CA ALA A 143 -3.08 2.69 -28.09
C ALA A 143 -3.44 1.33 -28.74
N LEU A 144 -3.68 0.30 -27.93
CA LEU A 144 -4.14 -1.01 -28.42
C LEU A 144 -5.50 -0.92 -29.13
N ARG A 145 -6.45 -0.18 -28.56
CA ARG A 145 -7.77 0.04 -29.21
C ARG A 145 -7.64 0.77 -30.53
N GLU A 146 -6.78 1.78 -30.61
CA GLU A 146 -6.54 2.52 -31.86
C GLU A 146 -5.91 1.62 -32.93
N ILE A 147 -4.92 0.80 -32.58
CA ILE A 147 -4.29 -0.16 -33.50
C ILE A 147 -5.32 -1.16 -34.03
N GLN A 148 -6.17 -1.72 -33.14
CA GLN A 148 -7.23 -2.65 -33.53
C GLN A 148 -8.30 -1.98 -34.40
N ARG A 149 -8.60 -0.70 -34.16
CA ARG A 149 -9.52 0.07 -34.99
C ARG A 149 -8.95 0.35 -36.38
N LEU A 150 -7.66 0.65 -36.49
CA LEU A 150 -6.98 0.88 -37.76
C LEU A 150 -6.85 -0.41 -38.58
N GLY A 151 -6.60 -1.55 -37.93
CA GLY A 151 -6.57 -2.86 -38.57
C GLY A 151 -7.94 -3.40 -39.01
N SER A 152 -9.05 -2.87 -38.48
CA SER A 152 -10.41 -3.31 -38.83
C SER A 152 -11.12 -2.45 -39.89
N LEU A 153 -10.45 -1.43 -40.44
CA LEU A 153 -10.95 -0.65 -41.59
C LEU A 153 -10.72 -1.45 -42.88
N PRO A 154 -11.76 -1.70 -43.71
CA PRO A 154 -11.57 -2.33 -45.01
C PRO A 154 -10.72 -1.42 -45.90
N SER A 155 -9.72 -1.98 -46.59
CA SER A 155 -8.97 -1.26 -47.62
C SER A 155 -9.96 -0.79 -48.69
N ALA A 156 -10.19 0.52 -48.77
CA ALA A 156 -11.01 1.14 -49.80
C ALA A 156 -10.35 1.03 -51.18
#